data_AF-A0A2U9R100-F1
#
_entry.id   AF-A0A2U9R100-F1
#
_cell.length_a   1.000
_cell.length_b   1.000
_cell.length_c   1.000
_cell.angle_alpha   90.00
_cell.angle_beta   90.00
_cell.angle_gamma   90.00
#
_symmetry.space_group_name_H-M   'P 1'
#
loop_
_entity.id
_entity.type
_entity.pdbx_description
1 polymer ?
#
loop_
_entity_poly.entity_id
_entity_poly.type
_entity_poly.pdbx_seq_one_letter_code
_entity_poly.pdbx_strand_id
1 'polypeptide(L)'
;MNIQDEEHLSAISDCVLDLRENNVFVPTDKSLGTADSGKYHKFHKSAYLVVDTNFILSHLAILEDLENLSHDKYAGCYQIVIPKQVIHELDGLKDSDKSVLTSRHSISKLARSAIDWCYAHFHESVPTVTGQRLHERIDVDATKDDSILDCCLYFQNVENGGGNFVVLMSDDKNLCVKALVNNVLTVSYRTGMDAELIASNIVNELQLLNSVIANEPCSDQHTGQGGDMIVDDVNMYTELYQQQQQQQQQQQQELDRQQPKKMADVDRESTSNSFSDVSLQIFSQVTTLVLEAINYAINSTYGDDVYMIEYDESKMKTLRDAGKCILRLGFSTFADFFDRRNVYNPMQILKDRTEFRKFTNVPPSKKDLDEFVEFWKLFLEAIYKSRNVEQKNALKAIEDYWARSMRGND
;
A
#
# COMPACT_ATOMS: atom_id res chain seq x y z
N MET A 1 6.29 -23.15 -37.83
CA MET A 1 6.49 -22.95 -36.39
C MET A 1 6.81 -24.31 -35.78
N ASN A 2 7.82 -24.40 -34.93
CA ASN A 2 8.10 -25.63 -34.17
C ASN A 2 6.98 -25.74 -33.11
N ILE A 3 6.44 -26.93 -32.87
CA ILE A 3 5.31 -27.15 -31.95
C ILE A 3 5.61 -26.60 -30.53
N GLN A 4 6.89 -26.50 -30.18
CA GLN A 4 7.38 -25.89 -28.93
C GLN A 4 7.17 -24.37 -28.86
N ASP A 5 7.24 -23.62 -29.97
CA ASP A 5 7.11 -22.15 -29.95
C ASP A 5 5.64 -21.70 -29.80
N GLU A 6 4.70 -22.51 -30.31
CA GLU A 6 3.24 -22.30 -30.20
C GLU A 6 2.75 -22.64 -28.77
N GLU A 7 3.32 -23.68 -28.15
CA GLU A 7 3.13 -23.99 -26.71
C GLU A 7 3.72 -22.89 -25.80
N HIS A 8 4.89 -22.32 -26.15
CA HIS A 8 5.51 -21.25 -25.36
C HIS A 8 4.73 -19.92 -25.45
N LEU A 9 4.15 -19.57 -26.61
CA LEU A 9 3.33 -18.36 -26.76
C LEU A 9 1.94 -18.51 -26.12
N SER A 10 1.33 -19.70 -26.17
CA SER A 10 0.14 -20.02 -25.38
C SER A 10 0.45 -19.93 -23.89
N ALA A 11 1.54 -20.54 -23.43
CA ALA A 11 1.95 -20.50 -22.02
C ALA A 11 2.27 -19.09 -21.51
N ILE A 12 2.75 -18.17 -22.37
CA ILE A 12 2.97 -16.76 -22.02
C ILE A 12 1.64 -15.98 -21.94
N SER A 13 0.70 -16.26 -22.84
CA SER A 13 -0.65 -15.68 -22.78
C SER A 13 -1.45 -16.20 -21.59
N ASP A 14 -1.30 -17.49 -21.25
CA ASP A 14 -1.94 -18.14 -20.12
C ASP A 14 -1.31 -17.69 -18.79
N CYS A 15 0.01 -17.46 -18.75
CA CYS A 15 0.69 -16.93 -17.57
C CYS A 15 0.32 -15.46 -17.28
N VAL A 16 -0.07 -14.67 -18.29
CA VAL A 16 -0.60 -13.30 -18.09
C VAL A 16 -2.08 -13.29 -17.67
N LEU A 17 -2.83 -14.35 -17.98
CA LEU A 17 -4.23 -14.52 -17.53
C LEU A 17 -4.30 -15.06 -16.09
N ASP A 18 -3.41 -15.96 -15.69
CA ASP A 18 -3.29 -16.47 -14.31
C ASP A 18 -2.86 -15.41 -13.28
N LEU A 19 -2.33 -14.27 -13.75
CA LEU A 19 -1.94 -13.13 -12.92
C LEU A 19 -3.09 -12.21 -12.53
N ARG A 20 -4.31 -12.45 -13.04
CA ARG A 20 -5.51 -11.69 -12.68
C ARG A 20 -6.30 -12.28 -11.51
N GLU A 21 -6.03 -13.52 -11.09
CA GLU A 21 -6.93 -14.24 -10.17
C GLU A 21 -6.38 -14.65 -8.81
N ASN A 22 -5.11 -14.41 -8.46
CA ASN A 22 -4.56 -14.88 -7.18
C ASN A 22 -4.21 -13.75 -6.20
N ASN A 23 -5.19 -13.39 -5.37
CA ASN A 23 -5.02 -12.65 -4.14
C ASN A 23 -4.70 -13.64 -3.00
N VAL A 24 -3.43 -13.82 -2.63
CA VAL A 24 -3.06 -14.55 -1.41
C VAL A 24 -1.88 -13.85 -0.71
N PHE A 25 -2.19 -13.31 0.46
CA PHE A 25 -1.26 -12.81 1.48
C PHE A 25 -0.63 -13.98 2.25
N VAL A 26 0.69 -13.99 2.40
CA VAL A 26 1.43 -14.88 3.32
C VAL A 26 2.45 -14.06 4.11
N PRO A 27 2.42 -14.08 5.47
CA PRO A 27 3.40 -13.41 6.31
C PRO A 27 4.77 -14.09 6.14
N THR A 28 5.81 -13.31 5.82
CA THR A 28 7.17 -13.87 5.75
C THR A 28 8.05 -13.29 6.85
N ASP A 29 8.16 -14.06 7.92
CA ASP A 29 9.16 -13.93 8.96
C ASP A 29 10.56 -14.22 8.36
N LYS A 30 11.49 -13.26 8.42
CA LYS A 30 12.92 -13.47 8.10
C LYS A 30 13.81 -12.61 8.98
N SER A 31 14.25 -13.19 10.09
CA SER A 31 15.55 -12.88 10.68
C SER A 31 16.63 -13.74 9.98
N LEU A 32 17.76 -13.12 9.60
CA LEU A 32 19.13 -13.48 10.00
C LEU A 32 20.16 -12.75 9.12
N GLY A 33 21.09 -12.00 9.73
CA GLY A 33 22.25 -11.42 9.05
C GLY A 33 23.00 -10.40 9.91
N THR A 34 24.13 -10.82 10.47
CA THR A 34 24.88 -10.20 11.59
C THR A 34 25.78 -9.01 11.24
N ALA A 35 25.82 -8.08 12.21
CA ALA A 35 26.94 -7.27 12.72
C ALA A 35 27.56 -6.16 11.83
N ASP A 36 27.16 -4.92 12.13
CA ASP A 36 28.13 -3.84 12.30
C ASP A 36 27.86 -3.11 13.62
N SER A 37 28.91 -2.93 14.40
CA SER A 37 28.90 -2.39 15.75
C SER A 37 28.95 -0.86 15.70
N GLY A 38 27.78 -0.22 15.73
CA GLY A 38 27.66 1.24 15.82
C GLY A 38 26.30 1.66 16.37
N LYS A 39 26.25 1.92 17.69
CA LYS A 39 25.14 2.56 18.43
C LYS A 39 23.74 2.05 18.07
N TYR A 40 23.30 0.98 18.73
CA TYR A 40 21.89 0.62 18.81
C TYR A 40 21.09 1.83 19.33
N HIS A 41 20.37 2.52 18.46
CA HIS A 41 19.19 3.25 18.88
C HIS A 41 18.20 2.19 19.33
N LYS A 42 18.04 2.05 20.65
CA LYS A 42 16.93 1.31 21.26
C LYS A 42 15.68 1.94 20.64
N PHE A 43 14.98 1.24 19.74
CA PHE A 43 13.70 1.70 19.19
C PHE A 43 12.76 1.89 20.39
N HIS A 44 12.56 3.13 20.80
CA HIS A 44 11.47 3.44 21.71
C HIS A 44 10.21 3.37 20.86
N LYS A 45 9.30 2.43 21.16
CA LYS A 45 7.96 2.44 20.55
C LYS A 45 7.34 3.80 20.82
N SER A 46 6.84 4.47 19.78
CA SER A 46 6.02 5.67 19.89
C SER A 46 4.55 5.27 20.04
N ALA A 47 3.76 6.14 20.67
CA ALA A 47 2.30 6.00 20.68
C ALA A 47 1.70 6.61 19.39
N TYR A 48 0.62 6.02 18.89
CA TYR A 48 -0.18 6.60 17.80
C TYR A 48 -1.50 7.12 18.36
N LEU A 49 -1.75 8.42 18.17
CA LEU A 49 -2.98 9.09 18.58
C LEU A 49 -3.88 9.24 17.35
N VAL A 50 -4.81 8.30 17.17
CA VAL A 50 -5.70 8.29 16.01
C VAL A 50 -6.89 9.19 16.30
N VAL A 51 -7.13 10.18 15.45
CA VAL A 51 -8.13 11.22 15.68
C VAL A 51 -9.44 10.93 14.95
N ASP A 52 -10.58 11.13 15.60
CA ASP A 52 -11.93 11.07 15.01
C ASP A 52 -12.39 12.45 14.49
N THR A 53 -13.29 12.47 13.50
CA THR A 53 -13.88 13.68 12.89
C THR A 53 -14.54 14.59 13.92
N ASN A 54 -15.34 14.04 14.84
CA ASN A 54 -15.99 14.84 15.87
C ASN A 54 -14.98 15.46 16.84
N PHE A 55 -13.90 14.74 17.12
CA PHE A 55 -12.85 15.18 18.01
C PHE A 55 -12.07 16.35 17.40
N ILE A 56 -11.60 16.22 16.16
CA ILE A 56 -10.88 17.32 15.49
C ILE A 56 -11.75 18.56 15.26
N LEU A 57 -13.05 18.39 14.98
CA LEU A 57 -13.97 19.52 14.83
C LEU A 57 -14.19 20.29 16.15
N SER A 58 -14.25 19.58 17.27
CA SER A 58 -14.61 20.17 18.57
C SER A 58 -13.39 20.63 19.38
N HIS A 59 -12.23 19.99 19.16
CA HIS A 59 -11.07 20.08 20.05
C HIS A 59 -9.75 20.32 19.29
N LEU A 60 -9.79 21.01 18.15
CA LEU A 60 -8.59 21.33 17.35
C LEU A 60 -7.47 21.98 18.18
N ALA A 61 -7.81 22.89 19.10
CA ALA A 61 -6.84 23.54 19.99
C ALA A 61 -6.08 22.54 20.89
N ILE A 62 -6.72 21.45 21.32
CA ILE A 62 -6.05 20.40 22.10
C ILE A 62 -5.06 19.64 21.22
N LEU A 63 -5.38 19.43 19.94
CA LEU A 63 -4.45 18.77 18.99
C LEU A 63 -3.25 19.66 18.69
N GLU A 64 -3.45 20.97 18.52
CA GLU A 64 -2.36 21.95 18.39
C GLU A 64 -1.45 21.96 19.63
N ASP A 65 -2.03 21.94 20.83
CA ASP A 65 -1.25 21.88 22.08
C ASP A 65 -0.50 20.54 22.24
N LEU A 66 -1.13 19.42 21.86
CA LEU A 66 -0.48 18.10 21.84
C LEU A 66 0.69 18.08 20.85
N GLU A 67 0.53 18.67 19.68
CA GLU A 67 1.61 18.79 18.72
C GLU A 67 2.80 19.57 19.31
N ASN A 68 2.54 20.76 19.87
CA ASN A 68 3.58 21.58 20.51
C ASN A 68 4.29 20.81 21.63
N LEU A 69 3.54 20.08 22.46
CA LEU A 69 4.09 19.26 23.54
C LEU A 69 4.94 18.10 23.02
N SER A 70 4.58 17.52 21.88
CA SER A 70 5.42 16.51 21.22
C SER A 70 6.76 17.09 20.82
N HIS A 71 6.82 18.33 20.30
CA HIS A 71 8.09 18.96 19.97
C HIS A 71 8.91 19.37 21.20
N ASP A 72 8.27 19.99 22.19
CA ASP A 72 8.98 20.65 23.29
C ASP A 72 9.37 19.72 24.45
N LYS A 73 8.50 18.76 24.78
CA LYS A 73 8.61 17.97 26.03
C LYS A 73 8.64 16.47 25.82
N TYR A 74 7.90 15.97 24.82
CA TYR A 74 7.67 14.55 24.60
C TYR A 74 8.16 14.07 23.24
N ALA A 75 9.29 14.62 22.78
CA ALA A 75 9.85 14.37 21.46
C ALA A 75 9.99 12.87 21.15
N GLY A 76 9.30 12.43 20.09
CA GLY A 76 9.29 11.05 19.61
C GLY A 76 8.51 10.07 20.49
N CYS A 77 7.81 10.52 21.53
CA CYS A 77 7.01 9.65 22.37
C CYS A 77 5.64 9.34 21.76
N TYR A 78 5.07 10.25 20.96
CA TYR A 78 3.82 10.00 20.26
C TYR A 78 3.73 10.78 18.94
N GLN A 79 2.81 10.32 18.09
CA GLN A 79 2.49 10.87 16.79
C GLN A 79 0.97 10.94 16.64
N ILE A 80 0.48 12.04 16.08
CA ILE A 80 -0.95 12.25 15.78
C ILE A 80 -1.23 11.71 14.39
N VAL A 81 -2.23 10.84 14.27
CA VAL A 81 -2.64 10.20 13.02
C VAL A 81 -4.05 10.64 12.66
N ILE A 82 -4.22 11.20 11.47
CA ILE A 82 -5.51 11.58 10.91
C ILE A 82 -5.95 10.48 9.92
N PRO A 83 -6.98 9.68 10.23
CA PRO A 83 -7.51 8.68 9.32
C PRO A 83 -7.95 9.29 7.98
N LYS A 84 -7.84 8.51 6.90
CA LYS A 84 -8.31 8.95 5.57
C LYS A 84 -9.81 9.28 5.58
N GLN A 85 -10.58 8.53 6.37
CA GLN A 85 -12.02 8.74 6.52
C GLN A 85 -12.35 10.10 7.15
N VAL A 86 -11.53 10.57 8.10
CA VAL A 86 -11.72 11.89 8.72
C VAL A 86 -11.53 13.00 7.69
N ILE A 87 -10.51 12.89 6.83
CA ILE A 87 -10.32 13.83 5.72
C ILE A 87 -11.52 13.82 4.78
N HIS A 88 -12.04 12.65 4.42
CA HIS A 88 -13.23 12.52 3.58
C HIS A 88 -14.46 13.21 4.19
N GLU A 89 -14.71 13.00 5.49
CA GLU A 89 -15.85 13.59 6.18
C GLU A 89 -15.72 15.11 6.32
N LEU A 90 -14.53 15.62 6.66
CA LEU A 90 -14.25 17.06 6.70
C LEU A 90 -14.50 17.72 5.34
N ASP A 91 -14.11 17.04 4.24
CA ASP A 91 -14.33 17.54 2.88
C ASP A 91 -15.81 17.67 2.56
N GLY A 92 -16.63 16.69 2.96
CA GLY A 92 -18.08 16.74 2.80
C GLY A 92 -18.75 17.87 3.61
N LEU A 93 -18.16 18.29 4.73
CA LEU A 93 -18.71 19.32 5.62
C LEU A 93 -18.39 20.76 5.15
N LYS A 94 -17.37 20.96 4.30
CA LYS A 94 -16.88 22.29 3.89
C LYS A 94 -17.81 23.03 2.92
N ASP A 95 -18.61 22.30 2.12
CA ASP A 95 -19.41 22.82 0.99
C ASP A 95 -20.93 22.84 1.23
N SER A 96 -21.39 22.60 2.47
CA SER A 96 -22.83 22.46 2.81
C SER A 96 -23.67 23.75 2.76
N ASP A 97 -23.28 24.74 1.95
CA ASP A 97 -23.52 26.17 2.15
C ASP A 97 -24.69 26.80 1.36
N LYS A 98 -25.88 26.19 1.28
CA LYS A 98 -26.99 26.82 0.53
C LYS A 98 -28.39 26.93 1.14
N SER A 99 -28.65 26.58 2.42
CA SER A 99 -30.05 26.75 2.91
C SER A 99 -30.32 26.94 4.41
N VAL A 100 -29.38 26.81 5.37
CA VAL A 100 -29.74 26.86 6.80
C VAL A 100 -28.69 27.62 7.63
N LEU A 101 -29.08 28.82 8.09
CA LEU A 101 -28.21 30.00 8.26
C LEU A 101 -27.60 30.25 9.66
N THR A 102 -27.62 29.34 10.63
CA THR A 102 -27.11 29.68 11.99
C THR A 102 -26.18 28.66 12.66
N SER A 103 -26.45 27.36 12.61
CA SER A 103 -25.59 26.33 13.24
C SER A 103 -24.66 25.60 12.27
N ARG A 104 -24.94 25.62 10.96
CA ARG A 104 -24.11 24.93 9.96
C ARG A 104 -22.90 25.75 9.52
N HIS A 105 -23.00 27.07 9.55
CA HIS A 105 -21.86 27.95 9.26
C HIS A 105 -20.69 27.77 10.24
N SER A 106 -20.96 27.45 11.52
CA SER A 106 -19.90 27.15 12.47
C SER A 106 -19.20 25.81 12.15
N ILE A 107 -19.97 24.77 11.80
CA ILE A 107 -19.41 23.45 11.45
C ILE A 107 -18.57 23.54 10.17
N SER A 108 -19.05 24.19 9.11
CA SER A 108 -18.26 24.35 7.88
C SER A 108 -16.99 25.18 8.10
N LYS A 109 -17.02 26.17 9.00
CA LYS A 109 -15.82 26.92 9.38
C LYS A 109 -14.83 26.05 10.16
N LEU A 110 -15.30 25.23 11.10
CA LEU A 110 -14.48 24.29 11.85
C LEU A 110 -13.87 23.23 10.92
N ALA A 111 -14.64 22.71 9.97
CA ALA A 111 -14.16 21.74 8.99
C ALA A 111 -13.05 22.32 8.09
N ARG A 112 -13.22 23.56 7.61
CA ARG A 112 -12.16 24.27 6.88
C ARG A 112 -10.93 24.51 7.74
N SER A 113 -11.11 24.93 8.99
CA SER A 113 -9.99 25.13 9.93
C SER A 113 -9.22 23.83 10.18
N ALA A 114 -9.91 22.71 10.32
CA ALA A 114 -9.30 21.39 10.49
C ALA A 114 -8.54 20.95 9.23
N ILE A 115 -9.12 21.15 8.04
CA ILE A 115 -8.43 20.87 6.76
C ILE A 115 -7.18 21.73 6.61
N ASP A 116 -7.28 23.04 6.86
CA ASP A 116 -6.15 23.97 6.79
C ASP A 116 -5.04 23.56 7.76
N TRP A 117 -5.41 23.13 8.98
CA TRP A 117 -4.47 22.59 9.96
C TRP A 117 -3.81 21.30 9.47
N CYS A 118 -4.56 20.31 8.97
CA CYS A 118 -3.98 19.10 8.39
C CYS A 118 -3.01 19.41 7.23
N TYR A 119 -3.41 20.32 6.34
CA TYR A 119 -2.61 20.72 5.18
C TYR A 119 -1.28 21.37 5.60
N ALA A 120 -1.28 22.21 6.64
CA ALA A 120 -0.07 22.85 7.14
C ALA A 120 0.98 21.82 7.59
N HIS A 121 0.56 20.72 8.23
CA HIS A 121 1.47 19.74 8.82
C HIS A 121 1.91 18.62 7.85
N PHE A 122 1.10 18.29 6.83
CA PHE A 122 1.45 17.23 5.87
C PHE A 122 2.60 17.59 4.92
N HIS A 123 3.10 18.82 4.96
CA HIS A 123 4.25 19.28 4.19
C HIS A 123 5.58 19.19 4.95
N GLU A 124 5.57 18.74 6.21
CA GLU A 124 6.77 18.69 7.05
C GLU A 124 7.64 17.44 6.80
N SER A 125 8.94 17.57 7.01
CA SER A 125 9.92 16.49 6.74
C SER A 125 9.95 15.41 7.83
N VAL A 126 9.56 15.75 9.07
CA VAL A 126 9.42 14.81 10.19
C VAL A 126 8.10 15.15 10.89
N PRO A 127 6.98 14.65 10.38
CA PRO A 127 5.66 15.09 10.84
C PRO A 127 5.31 14.49 12.20
N THR A 128 5.05 15.36 13.19
CA THR A 128 4.33 15.00 14.44
C THR A 128 2.88 14.65 14.15
N VAL A 129 2.32 15.25 13.10
CA VAL A 129 0.96 15.04 12.61
C VAL A 129 0.99 14.45 11.20
N THR A 130 0.42 13.26 11.02
CA THR A 130 0.41 12.54 9.74
C THR A 130 -0.98 12.13 9.33
N GLY A 131 -1.22 12.07 8.01
CA GLY A 131 -2.40 11.41 7.45
C GLY A 131 -2.12 9.92 7.23
N GLN A 132 -3.13 9.09 7.49
CA GLN A 132 -3.14 7.69 7.08
C GLN A 132 -2.99 7.60 5.55
N ARG A 133 -2.02 6.83 5.08
CA ARG A 133 -1.87 6.51 3.64
C ARG A 133 -2.96 5.53 3.22
N LEU A 134 -3.32 5.53 1.94
CA LEU A 134 -4.43 4.73 1.44
C LEU A 134 -4.22 3.21 1.58
N HIS A 135 -2.97 2.76 1.57
CA HIS A 135 -2.58 1.36 1.79
C HIS A 135 -2.40 0.98 3.27
N GLU A 136 -2.44 1.94 4.19
CA GLU A 136 -2.31 1.69 5.64
C GLU A 136 -3.66 1.24 6.23
N ARG A 137 -4.16 0.09 5.78
CA ARG A 137 -5.47 -0.49 6.17
C ARG A 137 -5.43 -2.01 6.24
N ILE A 138 -6.31 -2.61 7.05
CA ILE A 138 -6.46 -4.08 7.16
C ILE A 138 -7.71 -4.51 6.39
N ASP A 139 -8.86 -3.94 6.74
CA ASP A 139 -10.15 -4.16 6.10
C ASP A 139 -10.39 -3.11 5.01
N VAL A 140 -10.36 -3.59 3.78
CA VAL A 140 -10.50 -2.79 2.56
C VAL A 140 -11.94 -2.28 2.42
N ASP A 141 -12.92 -3.06 2.90
CA ASP A 141 -14.36 -2.80 2.81
C ASP A 141 -14.89 -1.96 3.99
N ALA A 142 -14.03 -1.66 4.97
CA ALA A 142 -14.39 -0.83 6.10
C ALA A 142 -14.83 0.58 5.64
N THR A 143 -15.98 1.03 6.13
CA THR A 143 -16.55 2.34 5.78
C THR A 143 -16.93 3.13 7.04
N LYS A 144 -16.92 4.46 6.96
CA LYS A 144 -17.31 5.35 8.08
C LYS A 144 -16.52 5.03 9.35
N ASP A 145 -17.16 4.99 10.51
CA ASP A 145 -16.58 4.64 11.81
C ASP A 145 -15.71 3.36 11.78
N ASP A 146 -16.10 2.35 11.00
CA ASP A 146 -15.33 1.09 10.93
C ASP A 146 -13.99 1.30 10.22
N SER A 147 -13.88 2.26 9.30
CA SER A 147 -12.60 2.62 8.66
C SER A 147 -11.68 3.44 9.57
N ILE A 148 -12.23 4.16 10.56
CA ILE A 148 -11.44 4.80 11.63
C ILE A 148 -10.89 3.74 12.57
N LEU A 149 -11.71 2.75 12.94
CA LEU A 149 -11.26 1.60 13.73
C LEU A 149 -10.20 0.78 12.99
N ASP A 150 -10.39 0.54 11.69
CA ASP A 150 -9.41 -0.13 10.84
C ASP A 150 -8.05 0.59 10.86
N CYS A 151 -8.06 1.93 10.77
CA CYS A 151 -6.85 2.74 10.95
C CYS A 151 -6.18 2.44 12.30
N CYS A 152 -6.93 2.42 13.41
CA CYS A 152 -6.38 2.06 14.72
C CYS A 152 -5.74 0.67 14.72
N LEU A 153 -6.40 -0.32 14.12
CA LEU A 153 -5.93 -1.71 14.08
C LEU A 153 -4.69 -1.86 13.18
N TYR A 154 -4.62 -1.14 12.07
CA TYR A 154 -3.43 -1.10 11.21
C TYR A 154 -2.22 -0.59 12.01
N PHE A 155 -2.36 0.58 12.64
CA PHE A 155 -1.27 1.14 13.43
C PHE A 155 -0.93 0.28 14.65
N GLN A 156 -1.87 -0.48 15.18
CA GLN A 156 -1.63 -1.38 16.31
C GLN A 156 -0.88 -2.65 15.89
N ASN A 157 -1.30 -3.28 14.79
CA ASN A 157 -0.94 -4.67 14.48
C ASN A 157 -0.01 -4.82 13.28
N VAL A 158 0.06 -3.83 12.39
CA VAL A 158 0.79 -3.93 11.12
C VAL A 158 1.98 -2.98 11.09
N GLU A 159 1.76 -1.71 11.42
CA GLU A 159 2.77 -0.67 11.33
C GLU A 159 4.04 -1.06 12.11
N ASN A 160 5.22 -0.92 11.50
CA ASN A 160 6.51 -1.25 12.10
C ASN A 160 6.62 -2.66 12.75
N GLY A 161 5.87 -3.64 12.26
CA GLY A 161 5.88 -5.01 12.79
C GLY A 161 4.93 -5.26 13.97
N GLY A 162 4.06 -4.30 14.28
CA GLY A 162 2.94 -4.48 15.20
C GLY A 162 3.28 -4.39 16.70
N GLY A 163 2.22 -4.50 17.51
CA GLY A 163 2.27 -4.32 18.96
C GLY A 163 2.53 -2.87 19.37
N ASN A 164 2.10 -1.90 18.56
CA ASN A 164 2.24 -0.49 18.89
C ASN A 164 1.18 -0.05 19.89
N PHE A 165 1.51 0.98 20.66
CA PHE A 165 0.55 1.59 21.57
C PHE A 165 -0.33 2.57 20.80
N VAL A 166 -1.61 2.23 20.64
CA VAL A 166 -2.58 3.04 19.89
C VAL A 166 -3.67 3.55 20.81
N VAL A 167 -3.97 4.85 20.69
CA VAL A 167 -5.03 5.53 21.43
C VAL A 167 -5.94 6.24 20.44
N LEU A 168 -7.22 5.89 20.45
CA LEU A 168 -8.26 6.60 19.69
C LEU A 168 -8.72 7.83 20.46
N MET A 169 -8.70 9.00 19.83
CA MET A 169 -9.27 10.24 20.34
C MET A 169 -10.67 10.44 19.77
N SER A 170 -11.70 10.07 20.53
CA SER A 170 -13.11 10.18 20.10
C SER A 170 -14.03 10.42 21.29
N ASP A 171 -15.06 11.25 21.06
CA ASP A 171 -16.17 11.47 21.99
C ASP A 171 -17.38 10.57 21.68
N ASP A 172 -17.35 9.83 20.56
CA ASP A 172 -18.41 8.90 20.19
C ASP A 172 -18.31 7.61 21.02
N LYS A 173 -19.29 7.37 21.88
CA LYS A 173 -19.32 6.21 22.76
C LYS A 173 -19.38 4.89 22.00
N ASN A 174 -20.05 4.83 20.85
CA ASN A 174 -20.17 3.60 20.08
C ASN A 174 -18.82 3.24 19.44
N LEU A 175 -18.16 4.23 18.84
CA LEU A 175 -16.83 4.03 18.28
C LEU A 175 -15.81 3.69 19.39
N CYS A 176 -15.85 4.38 20.53
CA CYS A 176 -15.00 4.06 21.67
C CYS A 176 -15.24 2.65 22.21
N VAL A 177 -16.49 2.19 22.32
CA VAL A 177 -16.78 0.81 22.75
C VAL A 177 -16.24 -0.21 21.75
N LYS A 178 -16.38 0.04 20.44
CA LYS A 178 -15.80 -0.83 19.40
C LYS A 178 -14.27 -0.88 19.50
N ALA A 179 -13.62 0.25 19.73
CA ALA A 179 -12.17 0.34 19.92
C ALA A 179 -11.70 -0.46 21.15
N LEU A 180 -12.36 -0.27 22.31
CA LEU A 180 -12.02 -0.97 23.54
C LEU A 180 -12.20 -2.50 23.43
N VAL A 181 -13.23 -2.97 22.71
CA VAL A 181 -13.42 -4.42 22.43
C VAL A 181 -12.25 -4.99 21.63
N ASN A 182 -11.59 -4.18 20.82
CA ASN A 182 -10.41 -4.56 20.05
C ASN A 182 -9.09 -4.12 20.72
N ASN A 183 -9.08 -3.90 22.04
CA ASN A 183 -7.90 -3.51 22.81
C ASN A 183 -7.22 -2.22 22.33
N VAL A 184 -7.97 -1.31 21.72
CA VAL A 184 -7.52 0.05 21.41
C VAL A 184 -8.00 0.97 22.53
N LEU A 185 -7.07 1.64 23.21
CA LEU A 185 -7.43 2.60 24.27
C LEU A 185 -8.11 3.82 23.67
N THR A 186 -8.93 4.50 24.48
CA THR A 186 -9.72 5.65 24.01
C THR A 186 -9.56 6.84 24.94
N VAL A 187 -9.42 8.04 24.37
CA VAL A 187 -9.53 9.32 25.06
C VAL A 187 -10.77 10.03 24.56
N SER A 188 -11.74 10.21 25.45
CA SER A 188 -12.88 11.11 25.24
C SER A 188 -12.68 12.37 26.08
N TYR A 189 -12.89 13.52 25.46
CA TYR A 189 -12.77 14.81 26.12
C TYR A 189 -13.76 14.92 27.27
N ARG A 190 -13.29 15.51 28.37
CA ARG A 190 -14.13 15.91 29.50
C ARG A 190 -13.75 17.32 29.88
N THR A 191 -14.73 18.10 30.33
CA THR A 191 -14.51 19.47 30.79
C THR A 191 -13.36 19.53 31.80
N GLY A 192 -12.37 20.37 31.52
CA GLY A 192 -11.17 20.54 32.35
C GLY A 192 -9.99 19.63 31.97
N MET A 193 -10.13 18.78 30.96
CA MET A 193 -9.00 18.05 30.37
C MET A 193 -8.21 19.00 29.47
N ASP A 194 -6.88 19.01 29.61
CA ASP A 194 -5.95 19.74 28.75
C ASP A 194 -4.97 18.78 28.05
N ALA A 195 -4.22 19.29 27.08
CA ALA A 195 -3.26 18.50 26.30
C ALA A 195 -2.14 17.93 27.17
N GLU A 196 -1.72 18.63 28.22
CA GLU A 196 -0.65 18.17 29.12
C GLU A 196 -1.09 16.94 29.92
N LEU A 197 -2.32 16.92 30.44
CA LEU A 197 -2.88 15.75 31.12
C LEU A 197 -2.99 14.55 30.17
N ILE A 198 -3.43 14.78 28.92
CA ILE A 198 -3.53 13.73 27.91
C ILE A 198 -2.14 13.18 27.59
N ALA A 199 -1.20 14.04 27.20
CA ALA A 199 0.15 13.66 26.80
C ALA A 199 0.91 12.95 27.93
N SER A 200 0.90 13.50 29.14
CA SER A 200 1.61 12.91 30.28
C SER A 200 1.09 11.51 30.61
N ASN A 201 -0.23 11.28 30.56
CA ASN A 201 -0.82 9.96 30.79
C ASN A 201 -0.41 8.96 29.70
N ILE A 202 -0.46 9.36 28.43
CA ILE A 202 -0.04 8.52 27.28
C ILE A 202 1.43 8.12 27.43
N VAL A 203 2.30 9.09 27.75
CA VAL A 203 3.74 8.84 27.88
C VAL A 203 4.04 7.96 29.09
N ASN A 204 3.36 8.16 30.21
CA ASN A 204 3.50 7.29 31.38
C ASN A 204 3.09 5.86 31.07
N GLU A 205 1.95 5.66 30.40
CA GLU A 205 1.47 4.33 30.01
C GLU A 205 2.43 3.65 29.03
N LEU A 206 2.92 4.39 28.03
CA LEU A 206 3.91 3.92 27.09
C LEU A 206 5.23 3.50 27.78
N GLN A 207 5.66 4.24 28.79
CA GLN A 207 6.84 3.88 29.58
C GLN A 207 6.61 2.60 30.40
N LEU A 208 5.43 2.42 30.98
CA LEU A 208 5.06 1.20 31.70
C LEU A 208 5.08 -0.02 30.77
N LEU A 209 4.46 0.08 29.60
CA LEU A 209 4.47 -0.97 28.57
C LEU A 209 5.90 -1.33 28.14
N ASN A 210 6.75 -0.33 27.89
CA ASN A 210 8.15 -0.54 27.54
C ASN A 210 8.96 -1.18 28.68
N SER A 211 8.61 -0.91 29.95
CA SER A 211 9.28 -1.49 31.12
C SER A 211 8.91 -2.95 31.35
N VAL A 212 7.67 -3.36 31.04
CA VAL A 212 7.23 -4.76 31.12
C VAL A 212 7.97 -5.60 30.09
N ILE A 213 8.06 -5.12 28.85
CA ILE A 213 8.78 -5.82 27.76
C ILE A 213 10.28 -5.96 28.07
N ALA A 214 10.88 -4.96 28.73
CA ALA A 214 12.30 -4.99 29.10
C ALA A 214 12.63 -5.94 30.28
N ASN A 215 11.61 -6.34 31.05
CA ASN A 215 11.76 -7.15 32.26
C ASN A 215 11.32 -8.60 32.10
N GLU A 216 10.94 -9.06 30.91
CA GLU A 216 10.74 -10.51 30.68
C GLU A 216 12.08 -11.25 30.82
N PRO A 217 12.24 -12.14 31.81
CA PRO A 217 13.44 -12.94 31.92
C PRO A 217 13.40 -14.05 30.87
N CYS A 218 14.34 -14.00 29.93
CA CYS A 218 14.66 -15.11 29.04
C CYS A 218 14.98 -16.33 29.91
N SER A 219 14.00 -17.24 30.06
CA SER A 219 14.13 -18.47 30.85
C SER A 219 13.91 -19.67 29.96
N ASP A 220 15.00 -20.09 29.32
CA ASP A 220 15.15 -21.43 28.79
C ASP A 220 15.20 -22.44 29.97
N GLN A 221 14.38 -23.49 29.82
CA GLN A 221 14.40 -24.81 30.48
C GLN A 221 13.50 -25.08 31.72
N HIS A 222 12.67 -26.13 31.52
CA HIS A 222 12.12 -27.14 32.43
C HIS A 222 10.63 -27.11 32.84
N THR A 223 9.88 -27.97 32.12
CA THR A 223 8.94 -29.02 32.58
C THR A 223 7.91 -28.70 33.68
N GLY A 224 6.63 -28.80 33.28
CA GLY A 224 5.60 -29.49 34.06
C GLY A 224 4.45 -28.65 34.60
N GLN A 225 3.34 -28.70 33.87
CA GLN A 225 1.93 -28.65 34.32
C GLN A 225 1.40 -27.42 35.07
N GLY A 226 0.49 -26.72 34.38
CA GLY A 226 -0.62 -25.99 35.01
C GLY A 226 -0.86 -24.61 34.40
N GLY A 227 -1.72 -24.52 33.38
CA GLY A 227 -2.18 -23.24 32.85
C GLY A 227 -2.78 -23.29 31.44
N ASP A 228 -3.73 -24.20 31.19
CA ASP A 228 -4.61 -24.10 30.02
C ASP A 228 -5.60 -22.95 30.24
N MET A 229 -5.50 -21.91 29.42
CA MET A 229 -6.61 -21.26 28.73
C MET A 229 -6.05 -20.13 27.85
N ILE A 230 -6.62 -19.97 26.66
CA ILE A 230 -6.31 -18.98 25.61
C ILE A 230 -5.19 -19.39 24.62
N VAL A 231 -5.34 -20.54 23.95
CA VAL A 231 -4.67 -20.83 22.66
C VAL A 231 -5.63 -21.43 21.62
N ASP A 232 -6.79 -21.95 22.04
CA ASP A 232 -7.71 -22.67 21.14
C ASP A 232 -8.60 -21.77 20.25
N ASP A 233 -8.86 -20.51 20.64
CA ASP A 233 -9.78 -19.64 19.88
C ASP A 233 -9.16 -19.12 18.56
N VAL A 234 -7.86 -18.87 18.51
CA VAL A 234 -7.18 -18.35 17.29
C VAL A 234 -7.15 -19.42 16.20
N ASN A 235 -7.01 -20.69 16.56
CA ASN A 235 -7.03 -21.80 15.60
C ASN A 235 -8.44 -22.03 15.04
N MET A 236 -9.49 -21.90 15.84
CA MET A 236 -10.88 -22.10 15.38
C MET A 236 -11.29 -21.07 14.32
N TYR A 237 -10.97 -19.78 14.51
CA TYR A 237 -11.25 -18.77 13.48
C TYR A 237 -10.44 -19.03 12.21
N THR A 238 -9.15 -19.40 12.35
CA THR A 238 -8.30 -19.74 11.21
C THR A 238 -8.83 -20.92 10.40
N GLU A 239 -9.32 -21.97 11.06
CA GLU A 239 -9.89 -23.15 10.42
C GLU A 239 -11.26 -22.87 9.76
N LEU A 240 -12.12 -22.07 10.41
CA LEU A 240 -13.41 -21.64 9.83
C LEU A 240 -13.22 -20.79 8.57
N TYR A 241 -12.25 -19.86 8.58
CA TYR A 241 -11.90 -19.06 7.40
C TYR A 241 -11.40 -19.93 6.24
N GLN A 242 -10.56 -20.93 6.52
CA GLN A 242 -10.06 -21.86 5.49
C GLN A 242 -11.17 -22.75 4.91
N GLN A 243 -12.11 -23.21 5.74
CA GLN A 243 -13.25 -24.03 5.29
C GLN A 243 -14.21 -23.24 4.39
N GLN A 244 -14.45 -21.96 4.71
CA GLN A 244 -15.34 -21.10 3.94
C GLN A 244 -14.74 -20.76 2.57
N GLN A 245 -13.42 -20.56 2.48
CA GLN A 245 -12.72 -20.36 1.21
C GLN A 245 -12.76 -21.60 0.30
N GLN A 246 -12.65 -22.81 0.86
CA GLN A 246 -12.76 -24.04 0.08
C GLN A 246 -14.18 -24.26 -0.50
N GLN A 247 -15.23 -23.88 0.23
CA GLN A 247 -16.61 -23.98 -0.28
C GLN A 247 -16.87 -22.97 -1.43
N GLN A 248 -16.31 -21.77 -1.36
CA GLN A 248 -16.44 -20.76 -2.42
C GLN A 248 -15.69 -21.17 -3.70
N GLN A 249 -14.49 -21.76 -3.58
CA GLN A 249 -13.75 -22.28 -4.74
C GLN A 249 -14.49 -23.44 -5.44
N GLN A 250 -15.16 -24.31 -4.67
CA GLN A 250 -15.94 -25.41 -5.24
C GLN A 250 -17.20 -24.91 -5.98
N GLN A 251 -17.87 -23.87 -5.47
CA GLN A 251 -19.01 -23.24 -6.17
C GLN A 251 -18.59 -22.53 -7.47
N GLN A 252 -17.41 -21.90 -7.49
CA GLN A 252 -16.91 -21.21 -8.69
C GLN A 252 -16.53 -22.21 -9.80
N GLN A 253 -15.91 -23.35 -9.46
CA GLN A 253 -15.55 -24.40 -10.41
C GLN A 253 -16.77 -25.13 -11.03
N GLU A 254 -17.91 -25.18 -10.34
CA GLU A 254 -19.15 -25.74 -10.91
C GLU A 254 -19.83 -24.78 -11.90
N LEU A 255 -19.61 -23.47 -11.77
CA LEU A 255 -20.17 -22.44 -12.66
C LEU A 255 -19.46 -22.42 -14.03
N ASP A 256 -18.14 -22.63 -14.06
CA ASP A 256 -17.32 -22.60 -15.30
C ASP A 256 -17.47 -23.86 -16.17
N ARG A 257 -18.04 -24.94 -15.63
CA ARG A 257 -18.27 -26.18 -16.37
C ARG A 257 -19.41 -26.05 -17.39
N GLN A 258 -20.18 -24.95 -17.38
CA GLN A 258 -21.34 -24.75 -18.25
C GLN A 258 -21.20 -23.53 -19.17
N GLN A 259 -20.30 -23.56 -20.16
CA GLN A 259 -20.43 -22.73 -21.37
C GLN A 259 -19.67 -23.30 -22.61
N PRO A 260 -20.20 -23.17 -23.84
CA PRO A 260 -19.73 -23.92 -25.01
C PRO A 260 -18.76 -23.13 -25.92
N LYS A 261 -17.66 -23.79 -26.37
CA LYS A 261 -16.66 -23.25 -27.32
C LYS A 261 -17.18 -23.28 -28.77
N LYS A 262 -17.00 -22.17 -29.53
CA LYS A 262 -17.13 -22.13 -31.00
C LYS A 262 -15.75 -21.92 -31.64
N MET A 263 -15.47 -22.73 -32.66
CA MET A 263 -14.28 -22.66 -33.53
C MET A 263 -14.49 -21.66 -34.68
N ALA A 264 -13.42 -21.00 -35.12
CA ALA A 264 -13.20 -20.68 -36.52
C ALA A 264 -11.70 -20.52 -36.82
N ASP A 265 -11.32 -21.18 -37.91
CA ASP A 265 -10.04 -21.24 -38.62
C ASP A 265 -9.67 -19.90 -39.28
N VAL A 266 -8.41 -19.70 -39.67
CA VAL A 266 -7.92 -19.09 -40.94
C VAL A 266 -6.41 -18.78 -40.87
N ASP A 267 -5.70 -19.57 -41.68
CA ASP A 267 -4.50 -19.35 -42.50
C ASP A 267 -3.17 -18.78 -41.97
N ARG A 268 -2.13 -19.59 -42.23
CA ARG A 268 -0.70 -19.39 -42.04
C ARG A 268 -0.05 -18.73 -43.25
N GLU A 269 0.86 -17.80 -43.00
CA GLU A 269 1.98 -17.50 -43.91
C GLU A 269 3.29 -17.32 -43.12
N SER A 270 4.39 -17.76 -43.72
CA SER A 270 5.71 -17.94 -43.09
C SER A 270 6.65 -16.79 -43.47
N THR A 271 7.30 -16.11 -42.52
CA THR A 271 8.39 -15.17 -42.84
C THR A 271 9.51 -15.17 -41.80
N SER A 272 10.74 -15.21 -42.31
CA SER A 272 12.01 -14.90 -41.65
C SER A 272 11.91 -13.67 -40.74
N ASN A 273 12.18 -13.79 -39.42
CA ASN A 273 12.11 -12.67 -38.48
C ASN A 273 13.15 -11.59 -38.81
N SER A 274 12.70 -10.48 -39.38
CA SER A 274 13.51 -9.29 -39.57
C SER A 274 13.79 -8.61 -38.21
N PHE A 275 14.83 -7.77 -38.11
CA PHE A 275 15.05 -6.93 -36.93
C PHE A 275 13.78 -6.15 -36.53
N SER A 276 13.00 -5.71 -37.52
CA SER A 276 11.73 -4.99 -37.30
C SER A 276 10.71 -5.86 -36.55
N ASP A 277 10.63 -7.15 -36.88
CA ASP A 277 9.67 -8.07 -36.25
C ASP A 277 10.04 -8.35 -34.79
N VAL A 278 11.34 -8.56 -34.53
CA VAL A 278 11.85 -8.76 -33.16
C VAL A 278 11.66 -7.49 -32.32
N SER A 279 11.95 -6.31 -32.88
CA SER A 279 11.76 -5.03 -32.19
C SER A 279 10.28 -4.79 -31.85
N LEU A 280 9.36 -5.06 -32.78
CA LEU A 280 7.92 -4.94 -32.55
C LEU A 280 7.41 -5.94 -31.50
N GLN A 281 7.89 -7.18 -31.54
CA GLN A 281 7.50 -8.21 -30.58
C GLN A 281 7.95 -7.87 -29.16
N ILE A 282 9.22 -7.49 -28.97
CA ILE A 282 9.74 -7.07 -27.66
C ILE A 282 9.01 -5.82 -27.17
N PHE A 283 8.80 -4.83 -28.04
CA PHE A 283 8.06 -3.63 -27.69
C PHE A 283 6.63 -3.94 -27.20
N SER A 284 5.92 -4.87 -27.86
CA SER A 284 4.58 -5.29 -27.46
C SER A 284 4.58 -6.02 -26.10
N GLN A 285 5.55 -6.91 -25.86
CA GLN A 285 5.69 -7.60 -24.59
C GLN A 285 6.01 -6.63 -23.44
N VAL A 286 6.97 -5.73 -23.64
CA VAL A 286 7.29 -4.67 -22.67
C VAL A 286 6.08 -3.79 -22.40
N THR A 287 5.35 -3.38 -23.44
CA THR A 287 4.13 -2.57 -23.26
C THR A 287 3.13 -3.28 -22.35
N THR A 288 2.88 -4.56 -22.58
CA THR A 288 1.92 -5.34 -21.79
C THR A 288 2.36 -5.43 -20.33
N LEU A 289 3.62 -5.81 -20.08
CA LEU A 289 4.17 -5.95 -18.73
C LEU A 289 4.22 -4.62 -17.98
N VAL A 290 4.57 -3.52 -18.65
CA VAL A 290 4.65 -2.20 -18.03
C VAL A 290 3.28 -1.69 -17.64
N LEU A 291 2.27 -1.85 -18.49
CA LEU A 291 0.91 -1.42 -18.18
C LEU A 291 0.33 -2.22 -17.00
N GLU A 292 0.56 -3.54 -16.97
CA GLU A 292 0.19 -4.40 -15.85
C GLU A 292 0.95 -4.01 -14.56
N ALA A 293 2.26 -3.78 -14.65
CA ALA A 293 3.08 -3.34 -13.52
C ALA A 293 2.62 -2.00 -12.95
N ILE A 294 2.25 -1.05 -13.81
CA ILE A 294 1.67 0.24 -13.42
C ILE A 294 0.32 0.04 -12.73
N ASN A 295 -0.55 -0.79 -13.29
CA ASN A 295 -1.86 -1.07 -12.71
C ASN A 295 -1.70 -1.67 -11.31
N TYR A 296 -0.83 -2.67 -11.16
CA TYR A 296 -0.48 -3.22 -9.86
C TYR A 296 0.11 -2.18 -8.91
N ALA A 297 1.07 -1.36 -9.35
CA ALA A 297 1.67 -0.35 -8.48
C ALA A 297 0.59 0.62 -7.97
N ILE A 298 -0.30 1.08 -8.85
CA ILE A 298 -1.43 1.95 -8.51
C ILE A 298 -2.41 1.23 -7.58
N ASN A 299 -2.87 0.02 -7.91
CA ASN A 299 -3.81 -0.72 -7.05
C ASN A 299 -3.18 -1.11 -5.70
N SER A 300 -1.86 -1.34 -5.65
CA SER A 300 -1.15 -1.58 -4.39
C SER A 300 -1.03 -0.32 -3.53
N THR A 301 -0.95 0.87 -4.15
CA THR A 301 -0.86 2.14 -3.43
C THR A 301 -2.22 2.69 -3.03
N TYR A 302 -3.25 2.56 -3.89
CA TYR A 302 -4.56 3.19 -3.74
C TYR A 302 -5.70 2.20 -3.47
N GLY A 303 -5.56 0.93 -3.85
CA GLY A 303 -6.59 -0.10 -3.69
C GLY A 303 -7.94 0.30 -4.29
N ASP A 304 -8.95 0.44 -3.44
CA ASP A 304 -10.32 0.81 -3.87
C ASP A 304 -10.46 2.30 -4.11
N ASP A 305 -9.52 3.11 -3.61
CA ASP A 305 -9.52 4.57 -3.74
C ASP A 305 -8.86 5.04 -5.04
N VAL A 306 -8.65 4.14 -6.02
CA VAL A 306 -8.11 4.47 -7.35
C VAL A 306 -8.98 5.52 -8.06
N TYR A 307 -10.28 5.59 -7.75
CA TYR A 307 -11.17 6.63 -8.28
C TYR A 307 -10.73 8.06 -7.88
N MET A 308 -9.99 8.22 -6.78
CA MET A 308 -9.55 9.53 -6.30
C MET A 308 -8.43 10.16 -7.14
N ILE A 309 -7.65 9.36 -7.89
CA ILE A 309 -6.49 9.84 -8.66
C ILE A 309 -6.74 9.97 -10.16
N GLU A 310 -8.02 9.95 -10.58
CA GLU A 310 -8.43 9.98 -11.99
C GLU A 310 -7.59 9.00 -12.85
N TYR A 311 -7.32 7.80 -12.30
CA TYR A 311 -6.69 6.72 -13.04
C TYR A 311 -7.78 5.84 -13.65
N ASP A 312 -7.58 5.49 -14.91
CA ASP A 312 -8.53 4.68 -15.68
C ASP A 312 -7.73 3.67 -16.49
N GLU A 313 -7.73 2.42 -16.02
CA GLU A 313 -7.03 1.30 -16.65
C GLU A 313 -7.44 1.14 -18.12
N SER A 314 -8.71 1.40 -18.46
CA SER A 314 -9.21 1.26 -19.84
C SER A 314 -8.57 2.24 -20.84
N LYS A 315 -8.00 3.34 -20.33
CA LYS A 315 -7.28 4.35 -21.14
C LYS A 315 -5.78 4.06 -21.25
N MET A 316 -5.25 3.13 -20.47
CA MET A 316 -3.83 2.76 -20.45
C MET A 316 -3.53 1.74 -21.55
N LYS A 317 -3.18 2.21 -22.76
CA LYS A 317 -3.00 1.33 -23.92
C LYS A 317 -1.60 1.36 -24.53
N THR A 318 -0.83 2.42 -24.29
CA THR A 318 0.47 2.62 -24.91
C THR A 318 1.54 2.94 -23.88
N LEU A 319 2.82 2.71 -24.22
CA LEU A 319 3.93 3.18 -23.39
C LEU A 319 3.98 4.70 -23.24
N ARG A 320 3.36 5.45 -24.17
CA ARG A 320 3.19 6.90 -24.04
C ARG A 320 2.23 7.27 -22.91
N ASP A 321 1.17 6.48 -22.73
CA ASP A 321 0.23 6.65 -21.61
C ASP A 321 0.90 6.22 -20.30
N ALA A 322 1.63 5.10 -20.32
CA ALA A 322 2.47 4.63 -19.23
C ALA A 322 3.44 5.72 -18.75
N GLY A 323 4.23 6.30 -19.66
CA GLY A 323 5.20 7.35 -19.34
C GLY A 323 4.54 8.59 -18.74
N LYS A 324 3.39 9.02 -19.26
CA LYS A 324 2.63 10.15 -18.67
C LYS A 324 2.12 9.80 -17.26
N CYS A 325 1.65 8.59 -17.05
CA CYS A 325 1.17 8.11 -15.76
C CYS A 325 2.31 8.09 -14.72
N ILE A 326 3.48 7.57 -15.11
CA ILE A 326 4.69 7.56 -14.27
C ILE A 326 5.09 8.97 -13.86
N LEU A 327 5.02 9.94 -14.77
CA LEU A 327 5.33 11.34 -14.46
C LEU A 327 4.26 11.99 -13.56
N ARG A 328 2.99 11.71 -13.80
CA ARG A 328 1.85 12.28 -13.04
C ARG A 328 1.84 11.79 -11.60
N LEU A 329 2.03 10.49 -11.40
CA LEU A 329 1.95 9.82 -10.09
C LEU A 329 3.35 9.50 -9.52
N GLY A 330 4.37 10.17 -10.05
CA GLY A 330 5.77 9.87 -9.75
C GLY A 330 6.12 10.01 -8.27
N PHE A 331 5.60 11.04 -7.60
CA PHE A 331 5.83 11.26 -6.17
C PHE A 331 4.89 10.44 -5.27
N SER A 332 3.65 10.22 -5.70
CA SER A 332 2.59 9.65 -4.87
C SER A 332 2.49 8.12 -4.94
N THR A 333 3.07 7.50 -5.97
CA THR A 333 2.95 6.05 -6.24
C THR A 333 4.31 5.45 -6.51
N PHE A 334 5.02 5.98 -7.50
CA PHE A 334 6.24 5.34 -7.98
C PHE A 334 7.46 5.62 -7.08
N ALA A 335 7.45 6.68 -6.29
CA ALA A 335 8.56 7.02 -5.38
C ALA A 335 8.87 5.91 -4.37
N ASP A 336 7.89 5.09 -3.98
CA ASP A 336 8.08 3.99 -3.04
C ASP A 336 8.79 2.77 -3.67
N PHE A 337 8.77 2.65 -5.01
CA PHE A 337 9.41 1.56 -5.75
C PHE A 337 10.83 1.89 -6.20
N PHE A 338 11.19 3.17 -6.31
CA PHE A 338 12.47 3.62 -6.84
C PHE A 338 13.26 4.41 -5.79
N ASP A 339 14.39 3.84 -5.32
CA ASP A 339 15.27 4.50 -4.36
C ASP A 339 15.84 5.80 -4.94
N ARG A 340 15.66 6.90 -4.20
CA ARG A 340 16.17 8.24 -4.56
C ARG A 340 17.70 8.30 -4.67
N ARG A 341 18.43 7.34 -4.10
CA ARG A 341 19.89 7.25 -4.14
C ARG A 341 20.43 6.46 -5.33
N ASN A 342 19.56 5.78 -6.09
CA ASN A 342 19.95 5.00 -7.25
C ASN A 342 20.15 5.91 -8.47
N VAL A 343 21.10 5.55 -9.34
CA VAL A 343 21.38 6.24 -10.61
C VAL A 343 20.18 6.13 -11.55
N TYR A 344 19.42 5.04 -11.45
CA TYR A 344 18.20 4.83 -12.22
C TYR A 344 16.98 5.47 -11.54
N ASN A 345 16.44 6.52 -12.17
CA ASN A 345 15.18 7.15 -11.76
C ASN A 345 14.28 7.41 -12.99
N PRO A 346 13.24 6.58 -13.22
CA PRO A 346 12.42 6.69 -14.41
C PRO A 346 11.62 8.00 -14.44
N MET A 347 11.21 8.54 -13.29
CA MET A 347 10.52 9.83 -13.20
C MET A 347 11.41 11.01 -13.59
N GLN A 348 12.72 10.91 -13.42
CA GLN A 348 13.67 11.94 -13.85
C GLN A 348 14.04 11.78 -15.33
N ILE A 349 14.28 10.55 -15.79
CA ILE A 349 14.64 10.25 -17.17
C ILE A 349 13.49 10.62 -18.13
N LEU A 350 12.26 10.22 -17.81
CA LEU A 350 11.09 10.47 -18.66
C LEU A 350 10.65 11.95 -18.70
N LYS A 351 11.19 12.83 -17.83
CA LYS A 351 10.92 14.28 -17.93
C LYS A 351 11.57 14.88 -19.18
N ASP A 352 12.67 14.31 -19.64
CA ASP A 352 13.30 14.76 -20.88
C ASP A 352 12.49 14.30 -22.09
N ARG A 353 12.19 15.23 -23.01
CA ARG A 353 11.33 14.95 -24.18
C ARG A 353 11.96 13.97 -25.17
N THR A 354 13.28 13.93 -25.27
CA THR A 354 13.98 13.04 -26.19
C THR A 354 14.01 11.62 -25.64
N GLU A 355 14.38 11.46 -24.37
CA GLU A 355 14.32 10.18 -23.65
C GLU A 355 12.88 9.65 -23.58
N PHE A 356 11.90 10.53 -23.32
CA PHE A 356 10.49 10.14 -23.32
C PHE A 356 10.07 9.52 -24.66
N ARG A 357 10.47 10.09 -25.80
CA ARG A 357 10.13 9.52 -27.12
C ARG A 357 10.86 8.22 -27.38
N LYS A 358 12.13 8.14 -26.98
CA LYS A 358 12.98 6.96 -27.13
C LYS A 358 12.43 5.74 -26.39
N PHE A 359 11.95 5.93 -25.16
CA PHE A 359 11.42 4.82 -24.35
C PHE A 359 9.93 4.56 -24.53
N THR A 360 9.20 5.36 -25.33
CA THR A 360 7.75 5.15 -25.56
C THR A 360 7.39 4.79 -27.00
N ASN A 361 8.35 4.77 -27.92
CA ASN A 361 8.17 4.37 -29.31
C ASN A 361 8.94 3.08 -29.62
N VAL A 362 8.58 2.41 -30.72
CA VAL A 362 9.27 1.21 -31.20
C VAL A 362 10.74 1.55 -31.52
N PRO A 363 11.73 0.82 -30.97
CA PRO A 363 13.14 1.07 -31.23
C PRO A 363 13.53 0.84 -32.70
N PRO A 364 14.12 1.84 -33.38
CA PRO A 364 14.42 1.75 -34.82
C PRO A 364 15.76 1.08 -35.13
N SER A 365 16.65 0.90 -34.15
CA SER A 365 17.96 0.27 -34.33
C SER A 365 18.28 -0.69 -33.18
N LYS A 366 19.23 -1.61 -33.40
CA LYS A 366 19.66 -2.58 -32.38
C LYS A 366 20.13 -1.89 -31.09
N LYS A 367 20.91 -0.82 -31.24
CA LYS A 367 21.37 0.00 -30.10
C LYS A 367 20.19 0.60 -29.33
N ASP A 368 19.20 1.14 -30.03
CA ASP A 368 18.02 1.71 -29.38
C ASP A 368 17.18 0.62 -28.69
N LEU A 369 17.15 -0.60 -29.25
CA LEU A 369 16.45 -1.75 -28.67
C LEU A 369 17.13 -2.22 -27.37
N ASP A 370 18.47 -2.31 -27.36
CA ASP A 370 19.23 -2.66 -26.15
C ASP A 370 18.99 -1.64 -25.03
N GLU A 371 19.07 -0.34 -25.35
CA GLU A 371 18.82 0.73 -24.39
C GLU A 371 17.36 0.75 -23.91
N PHE A 372 16.40 0.46 -24.80
CA PHE A 372 14.98 0.37 -24.48
C PHE A 372 14.68 -0.79 -23.52
N VAL A 373 15.22 -1.98 -23.80
CA VAL A 373 15.03 -3.17 -22.95
C VAL A 373 15.64 -2.95 -21.59
N GLU A 374 16.86 -2.40 -21.50
CA GLU A 374 17.52 -2.15 -20.22
C GLU A 374 16.71 -1.14 -19.37
N PHE A 375 16.20 -0.06 -19.97
CA PHE A 375 15.38 0.92 -19.26
C PHE A 375 14.13 0.29 -18.65
N TRP A 376 13.36 -0.48 -19.43
CA TRP A 376 12.11 -1.06 -18.95
C TRP A 376 12.31 -2.30 -18.08
N LYS A 377 13.41 -3.03 -18.26
CA LYS A 377 13.82 -4.10 -17.35
C LYS A 377 14.02 -3.55 -15.94
N LEU A 378 14.83 -2.50 -15.78
CA LEU A 378 15.07 -1.87 -14.47
C LEU A 378 13.76 -1.34 -13.84
N PHE A 379 12.83 -0.84 -14.66
CA PHE A 379 11.51 -0.43 -14.21
C PHE A 379 10.71 -1.61 -13.64
N LEU A 380 10.62 -2.70 -14.41
CA LEU A 380 9.86 -3.90 -14.05
C LEU A 380 10.47 -4.58 -12.82
N GLU A 381 11.78 -4.76 -12.77
CA GLU A 381 12.49 -5.33 -11.62
C GLU A 381 12.20 -4.56 -10.32
N ALA A 382 12.18 -3.23 -10.38
CA ALA A 382 11.91 -2.40 -9.20
C ALA A 382 10.50 -2.64 -8.64
N ILE A 383 9.48 -2.67 -9.50
CA ILE A 383 8.09 -2.92 -9.09
C ILE A 383 7.92 -4.36 -8.62
N TYR A 384 8.52 -5.32 -9.34
CA TYR A 384 8.41 -6.74 -9.06
C TYR A 384 9.15 -7.16 -7.78
N LYS A 385 9.98 -6.31 -7.15
CA LYS A 385 10.56 -6.61 -5.81
C LYS A 385 9.48 -6.93 -4.77
N SER A 386 8.35 -6.23 -4.84
CA SER A 386 7.19 -6.41 -3.95
C SER A 386 6.32 -7.63 -4.28
N ARG A 387 6.60 -8.32 -5.40
CA ARG A 387 5.78 -9.42 -5.93
C ARG A 387 6.21 -10.81 -5.43
N ASN A 388 5.37 -11.82 -5.70
CA ASN A 388 5.62 -13.20 -5.31
C ASN A 388 6.77 -13.83 -6.14
N VAL A 389 7.25 -15.01 -5.69
CA VAL A 389 8.42 -15.67 -6.28
C VAL A 389 8.12 -16.18 -7.69
N GLU A 390 6.90 -16.65 -7.95
CA GLU A 390 6.47 -17.16 -9.26
C GLU A 390 6.47 -16.04 -10.30
N GLN A 391 5.91 -14.88 -9.96
CA GLN A 391 5.90 -13.65 -10.78
C GLN A 391 7.32 -13.17 -11.09
N LYS A 392 8.22 -13.18 -10.10
CA LYS A 392 9.64 -12.84 -10.29
C LYS A 392 10.32 -13.80 -11.26
N ASN A 393 10.04 -15.10 -11.13
CA ASN A 393 10.60 -16.12 -12.03
C ASN A 393 10.05 -16.00 -13.46
N ALA A 394 8.76 -15.68 -13.61
CA ALA A 394 8.13 -15.44 -14.90
C ALA A 394 8.76 -14.22 -15.61
N LEU A 395 8.93 -13.11 -14.91
CA LEU A 395 9.62 -11.93 -15.45
C LEU A 395 11.04 -12.29 -15.92
N LYS A 396 11.79 -13.03 -15.11
CA LYS A 396 13.15 -13.47 -15.46
C LYS A 396 13.19 -14.34 -16.71
N ALA A 397 12.24 -15.24 -16.89
CA ALA A 397 12.15 -16.07 -18.10
C ALA A 397 11.89 -15.22 -19.36
N ILE A 398 11.09 -14.16 -19.23
CA ILE A 398 10.82 -13.21 -20.32
C ILE A 398 12.08 -12.38 -20.63
N GLU A 399 12.80 -11.90 -19.63
CA GLU A 399 14.07 -11.20 -19.82
C GLU A 399 15.12 -12.07 -20.53
N ASP A 400 15.22 -13.35 -20.15
CA ASP A 400 16.10 -14.32 -20.79
C ASP A 400 15.69 -14.57 -22.25
N TYR A 401 14.39 -14.52 -22.56
CA TYR A 401 13.88 -14.57 -23.92
C TYR A 401 14.27 -13.33 -24.74
N TRP A 402 14.11 -12.12 -24.18
CA TRP A 402 14.53 -10.88 -24.84
C TRP A 402 16.03 -10.91 -25.15
N ALA A 403 16.85 -11.30 -24.18
CA ALA A 403 18.30 -11.38 -24.35
C ALA A 403 18.72 -12.41 -25.43
N ARG A 404 17.98 -13.52 -25.58
CA ARG A 404 18.24 -14.49 -26.67
C ARG A 404 17.79 -13.95 -28.03
N SER A 405 16.63 -13.31 -28.09
CA SER A 405 16.07 -12.76 -29.32
C SER A 405 16.91 -11.62 -29.89
N MET A 406 17.53 -10.80 -29.02
CA MET A 406 18.47 -9.74 -29.43
C MET A 406 19.83 -10.27 -29.90
N ARG A 407 20.25 -11.46 -29.44
CA ARG A 407 21.52 -12.12 -29.84
C ARG A 407 21.41 -12.93 -31.14
N GLY A 408 20.22 -13.40 -31.51
CA GLY A 408 20.00 -14.18 -32.74
C GLY A 408 19.97 -13.38 -34.05
N ASN A 409 20.16 -12.06 -33.98
CA ASN A 409 20.11 -11.12 -35.10
C ASN A 409 21.48 -10.47 -35.42
N ASP A 410 22.58 -11.12 -35.01
CA ASP A 410 23.97 -10.76 -35.38
C ASP A 410 24.48 -11.53 -36.61
#